data_AF-A0A2A4Z543-F1
#
_entry.id   AF-A0A2A4Z543-F1
#
_cell.length_a   1.000
_cell.length_b   1.000
_cell.length_c   1.000
_cell.angle_alpha   90.00
_cell.angle_beta   90.00
_cell.angle_gamma   90.00
#
_symmetry.space_group_name_H-M   'P 1'
#
loop_
_entity.id
_entity.type
_entity.pdbx_description
1 polymer ?
#
loop_
_entity_poly.entity_id
_entity_poly.type
_entity_poly.pdbx_seq_one_letter_code
_entity_poly.pdbx_strand_id
1 'polypeptide(L)' 'MMINKKQSLHIFLCANILLLCACGVKPPHVDPPQGAKHDTFPRTYPDTNTDPQPGLERKSY' A
#
# COMPACT_ATOMS: atom_id res chain seq x y z
N MET A 1 -25.39 34.27 -14.29
CA MET A 1 -23.98 33.87 -14.49
C MET A 1 -23.95 32.80 -15.58
N MET A 2 -23.56 33.15 -16.80
CA MET A 2 -23.50 32.21 -17.93
C MET A 2 -22.24 31.35 -17.82
N ILE A 3 -22.43 30.06 -17.57
CA ILE A 3 -21.33 29.10 -17.49
C ILE A 3 -20.96 28.71 -18.92
N ASN A 4 -19.75 29.07 -19.37
CA ASN A 4 -19.26 28.71 -20.68
C ASN A 4 -19.04 27.19 -20.78
N LYS A 5 -19.23 26.60 -21.97
CA LYS A 5 -19.01 25.15 -22.18
C LYS A 5 -17.62 24.68 -21.71
N LYS A 6 -16.59 25.51 -21.93
CA LYS A 6 -15.21 25.25 -21.45
C LYS A 6 -15.11 25.29 -19.93
N GLN A 7 -15.79 26.25 -19.28
CA GLN A 7 -15.84 26.35 -17.81
C GLN A 7 -16.59 25.17 -17.20
N SER A 8 -17.68 24.73 -17.81
CA SER A 8 -18.43 23.54 -17.39
C SER A 8 -17.56 22.28 -17.40
N LEU A 9 -16.74 22.09 -18.44
CA LEU A 9 -15.79 20.97 -18.53
C LEU A 9 -14.76 21.00 -17.40
N HIS A 10 -14.19 22.17 -17.10
CA HIS A 10 -13.23 22.31 -16.00
C HIS A 10 -13.85 22.01 -14.63
N ILE A 11 -15.07 22.51 -14.38
CA ILE A 11 -15.80 22.24 -13.13
C ILE A 11 -16.03 20.73 -12.99
N PHE A 12 -16.45 20.07 -14.06
CA PHE A 12 -16.69 18.62 -14.05
C PHE A 12 -15.40 17.83 -13.80
N LEU A 13 -14.31 18.21 -14.46
CA LEU A 13 -12.99 17.58 -14.27
C LEU A 13 -12.49 17.74 -12.82
N CYS A 14 -12.55 18.95 -12.27
CA CYS A 14 -12.14 19.22 -10.89
C CYS A 14 -12.98 18.43 -9.88
N ALA A 15 -14.30 18.34 -10.07
CA ALA A 15 -15.17 17.57 -9.19
C ALA A 15 -14.80 16.07 -9.18
N ASN A 16 -14.47 15.49 -10.33
CA ASN A 16 -14.06 14.08 -10.42
C ASN A 16 -12.69 13.83 -9.75
N ILE A 17 -11.74 14.75 -9.89
CA ILE A 17 -10.42 14.64 -9.24
C ILE A 17 -10.58 14.67 -7.72
N LEU A 18 -11.40 15.58 -7.18
CA LEU A 18 -11.65 15.67 -5.75
C LEU A 18 -12.36 14.41 -5.22
N LEU A 19 -13.28 13.84 -5.99
CA LEU A 19 -13.94 12.58 -5.65
C LEU A 19 -12.94 11.41 -5.60
N LEU A 20 -12.01 11.33 -6.56
CA LEU A 20 -10.95 10.32 -6.58
C LEU A 20 -10.00 10.43 -5.39
N CYS A 21 -9.66 11.65 -4.95
CA CYS A 21 -8.84 11.88 -3.76
C CYS A 21 -9.48 11.33 -2.48
N ALA A 22 -10.82 11.31 -2.40
CA ALA A 22 -11.52 10.74 -1.24
C ALA A 22 -11.52 9.21 -1.23
N CYS A 23 -11.39 8.55 -2.39
CA CYS A 23 -11.51 7.10 -2.54
C CYS A 23 -10.24 6.29 -2.24
N GLY A 24 -9.15 6.91 -1.77
CA GLY A 24 -7.86 6.23 -1.53
C GLY A 24 -7.25 6.50 -0.17
N VAL A 25 -7.93 7.22 0.72
CA VAL A 25 -7.38 7.55 2.04
C VAL A 25 -7.40 6.29 2.91
N LYS A 26 -6.21 5.74 3.15
CA LYS A 26 -6.04 4.61 4.07
C LYS A 26 -6.54 5.03 5.46
N PRO A 27 -7.51 4.32 6.05
CA PRO A 27 -7.92 4.58 7.43
C PRO A 27 -6.74 4.40 8.39
N PRO A 28 -6.66 5.23 9.46
CA PRO A 28 -5.53 5.21 10.39
C PRO A 28 -5.40 3.87 11.11
N HIS A 29 -6.53 3.21 11.35
CA HIS A 29 -6.61 1.89 11.97
C HIS A 29 -7.70 1.08 11.26
N VAL A 30 -7.42 -0.20 11.03
CA VAL A 30 -8.39 -1.19 10.57
C VAL A 30 -8.18 -2.41 11.42
N ASP A 31 -9.26 -2.93 12.00
CA ASP A 31 -9.18 -4.18 12.73
C ASP A 31 -8.78 -5.31 11.77
N PRO A 32 -7.91 -6.23 12.21
CA PRO A 32 -7.54 -7.36 11.39
C PRO A 32 -8.78 -8.20 11.02
N PRO A 33 -8.80 -8.85 9.85
CA PRO A 33 -9.92 -9.71 9.47
C PRO A 33 -10.11 -10.84 10.49
N GLN A 34 -11.36 -11.28 10.68
CA GLN A 34 -11.66 -12.38 11.60
C GLN A 34 -10.82 -13.63 11.22
N GLY A 35 -9.99 -14.09 12.16
CA GLY A 35 -9.11 -15.24 11.95
C GLY A 35 -7.68 -14.90 11.53
N ALA A 36 -7.34 -13.62 11.32
CA ALA A 36 -5.94 -13.19 11.30
C ALA A 36 -5.36 -13.33 12.71
N LYS A 37 -4.92 -14.54 13.04
CA LYS A 37 -4.01 -14.76 14.15
C LYS A 37 -2.73 -13.99 13.84
N HIS A 38 -2.03 -13.50 14.87
CA HIS A 38 -0.62 -13.14 14.74
C HIS A 38 0.05 -14.32 14.08
N ASP A 39 0.36 -14.20 12.80
CA ASP A 39 0.84 -15.33 12.06
C ASP A 39 2.15 -15.73 12.70
N THR A 40 2.12 -16.85 13.40
CA THR A 40 3.26 -17.35 14.15
C THR A 40 4.08 -18.12 13.14
N PHE A 41 4.53 -17.41 12.12
CA PHE A 41 5.55 -17.88 11.21
C PHE A 41 6.86 -17.25 11.70
N PRO A 42 7.47 -17.78 12.78
CA PRO A 42 8.72 -17.27 13.33
C PRO A 42 9.89 -17.36 12.33
N ARG A 43 9.68 -17.90 11.13
CA ARG A 43 10.66 -18.07 10.06
C ARG A 43 10.14 -17.68 8.66
N THR A 44 9.14 -16.78 8.54
CA THR A 44 8.75 -16.26 7.20
C THR A 44 9.92 -15.58 6.50
N TYR A 45 10.78 -14.93 7.30
CA TYR A 45 12.01 -14.32 6.84
C TYR A 45 13.19 -14.93 7.59
N PRO A 46 14.37 -15.03 6.94
CA PRO A 46 15.58 -15.44 7.61
C PRO A 46 15.93 -14.47 8.73
N ASP A 47 16.34 -14.98 9.89
CA ASP A 47 16.91 -14.18 10.96
C ASP A 47 18.32 -13.74 10.54
N THR A 48 18.53 -12.43 10.42
CA THR A 48 19.82 -11.88 9.97
C THR A 48 20.98 -12.18 10.92
N ASN A 49 20.70 -12.59 12.15
CA ASN A 49 21.71 -12.90 13.15
C ASN A 49 22.08 -14.38 13.17
N THR A 50 21.15 -15.28 12.83
CA THR A 50 21.36 -16.73 12.96
C THR A 50 21.40 -17.46 11.62
N ASP A 51 20.72 -16.96 10.60
CA ASP A 51 20.63 -17.63 9.32
C ASP A 51 21.79 -17.22 8.40
N PRO A 52 22.35 -18.16 7.62
CA PRO A 52 23.41 -17.84 6.67
C PRO A 52 22.90 -16.89 5.60
N GLN A 53 23.69 -15.86 5.31
CA GLN A 53 23.32 -14.91 4.26
C GLN A 53 23.35 -15.62 2.89
N PRO A 54 22.29 -15.47 2.07
CA PRO A 54 22.26 -16.05 0.74
C PRO A 54 23.42 -15.49 -0.10
N GLY A 55 24.18 -16.38 -0.74
CA GLY A 55 25.32 -16.02 -1.60
C GLY A 55 26.71 -16.08 -0.92
N LEU A 56 26.78 -16.31 0.40
CA LEU A 56 28.03 -16.66 1.08
C LEU A 56 28.24 -18.17 1.06
N GLU A 57 28.34 -18.78 -0.12
CA GLU A 57 29.02 -20.08 -0.18
C GLU A 57 30.47 -19.87 0.23
N ARG A 58 30.87 -20.45 1.38
CA ARG A 58 32.30 -20.65 1.63
C ARG A 58 32.76 -21.64 0.57
N LYS A 59 33.35 -21.13 -0.51
CA LYS A 59 34.17 -21.93 -1.41
C LYS A 59 35.28 -22.55 -0.56
N SER A 60 35.08 -23.79 -0.14
CA SER A 60 36.15 -24.64 0.33
C SER A 60 37.00 -24.97 -0.89
N TYR A 61 38.12 -24.25 -1.02
CA TYR A 61 39.20 -24.59 -1.95
C TYR A 61 40.08 -25.67 -1.31
#